data_AF-A0A0D6XSB3-F1
#
_entry.id   AF-A0A0D6XSB3-F1
#
_cell.length_a   1.000
_cell.length_b   1.000
_cell.length_c   1.000
_cell.angle_alpha   90.00
_cell.angle_beta   90.00
_cell.angle_gamma   90.00
#
_symmetry.space_group_name_H-M   'P 1'
#
loop_
_entity.id
_entity.type
_entity.pdbx_description
1 polymer ?
#
loop_
_entity_poly.entity_id
_entity_poly.type
_entity_poly.pdbx_seq_one_letter_code
_entity_poly.pdbx_strand_id
1 'polypeptide(L)'
;MKKYLSIIMMLSIVLTCISVTPVQAATGNTIESVKALQTGDQTLEGVEVGQRMKDVIRTKGKGIHTMAAYGNEQYYEYHTDEGLLRITANNDKPTAKVTRVSMSYNELTGPTYQSVQKQVHDTAVQRAHYNDVTGNTGYIADGKVSYQFATPHPKDKQLKLYRIDLEA
;
A
#
# COMPACT_ATOMS: atom_id res chain seq x y z
N MET A 1 71.44 -18.36 -14.37
CA MET A 1 70.62 -17.52 -13.47
C MET A 1 69.17 -17.64 -13.90
N LYS A 2 68.35 -18.33 -13.09
CA LYS A 2 66.92 -18.58 -13.34
C LYS A 2 66.14 -17.29 -13.09
N LYS A 3 65.29 -16.86 -14.01
CA LYS A 3 64.35 -15.74 -13.81
C LYS A 3 62.93 -16.25 -14.00
N TYR A 4 62.16 -16.17 -12.92
CA TYR A 4 60.83 -16.71 -12.75
C TYR A 4 59.79 -15.84 -13.47
N LEU A 5 58.95 -16.46 -14.28
CA LEU A 5 57.81 -15.84 -14.95
C LEU A 5 56.67 -15.69 -13.92
N SER A 6 56.36 -14.46 -13.51
CA SER A 6 55.26 -14.20 -12.58
C SER A 6 53.94 -14.14 -13.36
N ILE A 7 53.07 -15.11 -13.12
CA ILE A 7 51.69 -15.15 -13.65
C ILE A 7 50.82 -14.28 -12.75
N ILE A 8 50.34 -13.16 -13.27
CA ILE A 8 49.31 -12.34 -12.61
C ILE A 8 47.95 -12.92 -13.00
N MET A 9 47.33 -13.64 -12.07
CA MET A 9 45.96 -14.13 -12.18
C MET A 9 45.01 -12.99 -11.78
N MET A 10 44.43 -12.30 -12.77
CA MET A 10 43.39 -11.29 -12.51
C MET A 10 42.08 -12.00 -12.13
N LEU A 11 41.76 -11.96 -10.85
CA LEU A 11 40.47 -12.35 -10.31
C LEU A 11 39.44 -11.28 -10.71
N SER A 12 38.59 -11.58 -11.70
CA SER A 12 37.45 -10.74 -12.04
C SER A 12 36.33 -10.99 -11.03
N ILE A 13 36.20 -10.11 -10.05
CA ILE A 13 35.02 -10.04 -9.19
C ILE A 13 33.87 -9.56 -10.09
N VAL A 14 33.02 -10.49 -10.51
CA VAL A 14 31.74 -10.15 -11.13
C VAL A 14 30.86 -9.61 -10.00
N LEU A 15 30.89 -8.28 -9.85
CA LEU A 15 29.93 -7.57 -9.02
C LEU A 15 28.57 -7.74 -9.69
N THR A 16 27.81 -8.74 -9.27
CA THR A 16 26.39 -8.85 -9.63
C THR A 16 25.68 -7.69 -8.96
N CYS A 17 25.62 -6.56 -9.67
CA CYS A 17 24.63 -5.53 -9.41
C CYS A 17 23.26 -6.19 -9.58
N ILE A 18 22.69 -6.69 -8.50
CA ILE A 18 21.27 -6.98 -8.42
C ILE A 18 20.62 -5.62 -8.54
N SER A 19 20.28 -5.23 -9.77
CA SER A 19 19.39 -4.12 -10.03
C SER A 19 18.07 -4.46 -9.38
N VAL A 20 17.91 -4.04 -8.12
CA VAL A 20 16.60 -3.90 -7.49
C VAL A 20 15.88 -2.87 -8.35
N THR A 21 15.10 -3.35 -9.31
CA THR A 21 14.10 -2.54 -9.99
C THR A 21 13.29 -1.86 -8.90
N PRO A 22 13.08 -0.53 -8.95
CA PRO A 22 12.20 0.11 -7.98
C PRO A 22 10.87 -0.62 -8.07
N VAL A 23 10.48 -1.30 -6.97
CA VAL A 23 9.13 -1.81 -6.81
C VAL A 23 8.24 -0.60 -7.04
N GLN A 24 7.44 -0.70 -8.09
CA GLN A 24 6.59 0.38 -8.56
C GLN A 24 5.61 0.67 -7.43
N ALA A 25 5.81 1.80 -6.73
CA ALA A 25 5.03 2.17 -5.55
C ALA A 25 3.54 1.98 -5.83
N ALA A 26 2.82 1.28 -4.97
CA ALA A 26 1.39 1.03 -5.16
C ALA A 26 0.62 2.36 -5.28
N THR A 27 0.26 2.70 -6.51
CA THR A 27 -0.36 3.97 -6.90
C THR A 27 -1.56 3.64 -7.77
N GLY A 28 -2.72 4.13 -7.39
CA GLY A 28 -3.98 3.87 -8.06
C GLY A 28 -4.61 2.53 -7.68
N ASN A 29 -5.89 2.43 -8.03
CA ASN A 29 -6.76 1.29 -7.75
C ASN A 29 -6.59 0.15 -8.75
N THR A 30 -5.42 -0.48 -8.79
CA THR A 30 -5.04 -1.48 -9.82
C THR A 30 -4.65 -2.82 -9.21
N ILE A 31 -4.62 -3.89 -10.04
CA ILE A 31 -4.12 -5.19 -9.58
C ILE A 31 -2.59 -5.18 -9.39
N GLU A 32 -1.89 -4.30 -10.09
CA GLU A 32 -0.45 -4.07 -9.94
C GLU A 32 -0.13 -3.50 -8.57
N SER A 33 -0.91 -2.51 -8.09
CA SER A 33 -0.81 -2.00 -6.73
C SER A 33 -1.02 -3.10 -5.69
N VAL A 34 -2.03 -3.96 -5.88
CA VAL A 34 -2.26 -5.13 -5.02
C VAL A 34 -1.04 -6.05 -5.00
N LYS A 35 -0.51 -6.42 -6.17
CA LYS A 35 0.67 -7.28 -6.27
C LYS A 35 1.88 -6.69 -5.56
N ALA A 36 2.17 -5.40 -5.77
CA ALA A 36 3.28 -4.71 -5.14
C ALA A 36 3.18 -4.82 -3.60
N LEU A 37 2.01 -4.51 -3.04
CA LEU A 37 1.76 -4.60 -1.59
C LEU A 37 1.87 -6.05 -1.07
N GLN A 38 1.39 -7.03 -1.82
CA GLN A 38 1.53 -8.45 -1.45
C GLN A 38 2.98 -8.97 -1.54
N THR A 39 3.82 -8.34 -2.37
CA THR A 39 5.26 -8.62 -2.42
C THR A 39 6.09 -7.82 -1.42
N GLY A 40 5.44 -7.06 -0.53
CA GLY A 40 6.08 -6.35 0.57
C GLY A 40 6.33 -4.86 0.35
N ASP A 41 5.77 -4.25 -0.69
CA ASP A 41 5.75 -2.78 -0.79
C ASP A 41 5.02 -2.18 0.41
N GLN A 42 5.63 -1.16 1.01
CA GLN A 42 5.09 -0.44 2.16
C GLN A 42 4.61 0.97 1.80
N THR A 43 4.57 1.28 0.50
CA THR A 43 4.13 2.57 -0.04
C THR A 43 2.73 2.45 -0.63
N LEU A 44 1.84 3.35 -0.26
CA LEU A 44 0.53 3.54 -0.90
C LEU A 44 0.35 5.02 -1.24
N GLU A 45 0.03 5.33 -2.50
CA GLU A 45 -0.17 6.71 -2.98
C GLU A 45 1.02 7.64 -2.68
N GLY A 46 2.24 7.09 -2.75
CA GLY A 46 3.49 7.81 -2.47
C GLY A 46 3.72 8.11 -0.98
N VAL A 47 3.04 7.42 -0.07
CA VAL A 47 3.28 7.48 1.38
C VAL A 47 3.71 6.12 1.88
N GLU A 48 4.88 6.07 2.48
CA GLU A 48 5.42 4.83 3.05
C GLU A 48 5.04 4.72 4.52
N VAL A 49 4.63 3.53 4.96
CA VAL A 49 4.45 3.29 6.39
C VAL A 49 5.81 3.34 7.10
N GLY A 50 5.87 4.04 8.24
CA GLY A 50 7.11 4.35 8.94
C GLY A 50 7.80 5.64 8.48
N GLN A 51 7.37 6.25 7.37
CA GLN A 51 7.83 7.56 6.91
C GLN A 51 7.59 8.62 7.99
N ARG A 52 8.49 9.60 8.09
CA ARG A 52 8.28 10.73 9.01
C ARG A 52 7.19 11.65 8.47
N MET A 53 6.25 12.04 9.32
CA MET A 53 5.15 12.91 8.91
C MET A 53 5.63 14.27 8.39
N LYS A 54 6.75 14.80 8.90
CA LYS A 54 7.34 16.04 8.38
C LYS A 54 7.72 15.94 6.89
N ASP A 55 8.08 14.75 6.42
CA ASP A 55 8.47 14.52 5.03
C ASP A 55 7.23 14.40 4.15
N VAL A 56 6.18 13.71 4.64
CA VAL A 56 4.85 13.69 4.03
C VAL A 56 4.27 15.10 3.89
N ILE A 57 4.31 15.90 4.96
CA ILE A 57 3.79 17.27 4.95
C ILE A 57 4.56 18.14 3.97
N ARG A 58 5.87 17.94 3.83
CA ARG A 58 6.69 18.68 2.87
C ARG A 58 6.29 18.35 1.42
N THR A 59 5.92 17.10 1.12
CA THR A 59 5.60 16.68 -0.25
C THR A 59 4.13 16.87 -0.61
N LYS A 60 3.20 16.58 0.31
CA LYS A 60 1.74 16.61 0.07
C LYS A 60 1.05 17.84 0.66
N GLY A 61 1.74 18.67 1.44
CA GLY A 61 1.15 19.75 2.20
C GLY A 61 0.59 19.28 3.54
N LYS A 62 -0.09 20.16 4.29
CA LYS A 62 -0.51 19.86 5.67
C LYS A 62 -1.73 18.92 5.76
N GLY A 63 -2.57 18.89 4.72
CA GLY A 63 -3.88 18.20 4.76
C GLY A 63 -4.83 18.78 5.80
N ILE A 64 -6.01 18.16 5.93
CA ILE A 64 -6.91 18.39 7.06
C ILE A 64 -6.42 17.54 8.22
N HIS A 65 -6.09 18.18 9.35
CA HIS A 65 -5.49 17.52 10.50
C HIS A 65 -6.47 17.45 11.66
N THR A 66 -6.65 16.25 12.21
CA THR A 66 -7.40 15.99 13.45
C THR A 66 -6.60 15.06 14.36
N MET A 67 -7.01 14.97 15.61
CA MET A 67 -6.40 14.07 16.60
C MET A 67 -7.45 13.15 17.20
N ALA A 68 -7.04 11.97 17.63
CA ALA A 68 -7.91 11.06 18.34
C ALA A 68 -8.44 11.71 19.64
N ALA A 69 -9.70 11.43 19.98
CA ALA A 69 -10.27 11.87 21.25
C ALA A 69 -9.56 11.24 22.46
N TYR A 70 -8.98 10.05 22.27
CA TYR A 70 -8.19 9.32 23.25
C TYR A 70 -6.94 8.75 22.57
N GLY A 71 -5.80 8.82 23.27
CA GLY A 71 -4.50 8.37 22.75
C GLY A 71 -3.72 9.48 22.05
N ASN A 72 -2.67 9.09 21.32
CA ASN A 72 -1.75 10.04 20.67
C ASN A 72 -1.87 10.04 19.14
N GLU A 73 -2.81 9.28 18.57
CA GLU A 73 -2.95 9.18 17.13
C GLU A 73 -3.35 10.52 16.50
N GLN A 74 -2.72 10.81 15.36
CA GLN A 74 -2.98 11.98 14.55
C GLN A 74 -3.47 11.53 13.18
N TYR A 75 -4.50 12.18 12.65
CA TYR A 75 -5.08 11.85 11.36
C TYR A 75 -4.91 13.02 10.40
N TYR A 76 -4.41 12.73 9.20
CA TYR A 76 -4.21 13.69 8.13
C TYR A 76 -5.00 13.22 6.91
N GLU A 77 -5.87 14.07 6.41
CA GLU A 77 -6.73 13.78 5.26
C GLU A 77 -6.35 14.65 4.07
N TYR A 78 -6.21 14.01 2.92
CA TYR A 78 -5.90 14.63 1.64
C TYR A 78 -6.96 14.20 0.64
N HIS A 79 -7.77 15.17 0.21
CA HIS A 79 -8.68 14.98 -0.91
C HIS A 79 -7.87 15.07 -2.19
N THR A 80 -7.83 13.98 -2.95
CA THR A 80 -7.19 13.88 -4.25
C THR A 80 -8.25 13.75 -5.33
N ASP A 81 -7.85 13.88 -6.59
CA ASP A 81 -8.77 13.66 -7.72
C ASP A 81 -9.28 12.20 -7.75
N GLU A 82 -8.45 11.26 -7.29
CA GLU A 82 -8.77 9.82 -7.26
C GLU A 82 -9.61 9.41 -6.04
N GLY A 83 -9.59 10.18 -4.95
CA GLY A 83 -10.29 9.83 -3.73
C GLY A 83 -9.80 10.50 -2.45
N LEU A 84 -9.99 9.82 -1.32
CA LEU A 84 -9.58 10.28 0.00
C LEU A 84 -8.38 9.45 0.50
N LEU A 85 -7.23 10.10 0.59
CA LEU A 85 -6.05 9.56 1.25
C LEU A 85 -6.05 10.00 2.72
N ARG A 86 -6.13 9.04 3.63
CA ARG A 86 -6.00 9.25 5.07
C ARG A 86 -4.71 8.63 5.59
N ILE A 87 -3.95 9.41 6.35
CA ILE A 87 -2.68 9.01 6.94
C ILE A 87 -2.82 9.09 8.45
N THR A 88 -2.50 8.01 9.16
CA THR A 88 -2.45 7.98 10.63
C THR A 88 -1.01 8.03 11.10
N ALA A 89 -0.71 8.91 12.06
CA ALA A 89 0.60 9.00 12.70
C ALA A 89 0.52 8.73 14.20
N ASN A 90 1.61 8.25 14.77
CA ASN A 90 1.67 7.82 16.17
C ASN A 90 1.72 8.95 17.23
N ASN A 91 2.01 10.19 16.82
CA ASN A 91 2.03 11.38 17.66
C ASN A 91 2.10 12.66 16.78
N ASP A 92 2.09 13.82 17.42
CA ASP A 92 2.18 15.16 16.81
C ASP A 92 3.59 15.79 16.89
N LYS A 93 4.58 15.05 17.41
CA LYS A 93 5.94 15.56 17.62
C LYS A 93 6.74 15.57 16.31
N PRO A 94 7.89 16.26 16.24
CA PRO A 94 8.78 16.19 15.07
C PRO A 94 9.26 14.78 14.71
N THR A 95 9.15 13.83 15.64
CA THR A 95 9.47 12.41 15.45
C THR A 95 8.27 11.56 15.00
N ALA A 96 7.12 12.17 14.72
CA ALA A 96 5.91 11.50 14.26
C ALA A 96 6.20 10.64 13.02
N LYS A 97 5.70 9.40 13.05
CA LYS A 97 5.82 8.44 11.96
C LYS A 97 4.45 7.98 11.50
N VAL A 98 4.32 7.74 10.20
CA VAL A 98 3.17 7.08 9.59
C VAL A 98 3.05 5.67 10.17
N THR A 99 1.84 5.33 10.61
CA THR A 99 1.47 4.02 11.16
C THR A 99 0.40 3.32 10.32
N ARG A 100 -0.39 4.10 9.58
CA ARG A 100 -1.39 3.60 8.65
C ARG A 100 -1.54 4.55 7.47
N VAL A 101 -1.69 3.99 6.28
CA VAL A 101 -2.09 4.71 5.06
C VAL A 101 -3.36 4.04 4.53
N SER A 102 -4.39 4.84 4.30
CA SER A 102 -5.69 4.39 3.80
C SER A 102 -6.06 5.20 2.58
N MET A 103 -6.27 4.56 1.44
CA MET A 103 -6.77 5.21 0.23
C MET A 103 -8.16 4.68 -0.08
N SER A 104 -9.17 5.55 -0.09
CA SER A 104 -10.52 5.25 -0.56
C SER A 104 -10.74 5.95 -1.90
N TYR A 105 -11.02 5.20 -2.96
CA TYR A 105 -11.19 5.72 -4.31
C TYR A 105 -12.63 6.16 -4.56
N ASN A 106 -12.81 7.25 -5.31
CA ASN A 106 -14.12 7.79 -5.66
C ASN A 106 -14.90 6.82 -6.56
N GLU A 107 -14.20 6.19 -7.50
CA GLU A 107 -14.79 5.34 -8.53
C GLU A 107 -14.58 3.84 -8.24
N LEU A 108 -15.62 3.04 -8.49
CA LEU A 108 -15.60 1.58 -8.35
C LEU A 108 -14.98 0.88 -9.58
N THR A 109 -13.81 1.35 -10.02
CA THR A 109 -13.11 0.86 -11.22
C THR A 109 -11.99 -0.15 -10.92
N GLY A 110 -11.77 -0.45 -9.64
CA GLY A 110 -10.70 -1.32 -9.19
C GLY A 110 -10.79 -2.79 -9.63
N PRO A 111 -9.75 -3.59 -9.34
CA PRO A 111 -9.78 -5.02 -9.57
C PRO A 111 -10.95 -5.69 -8.83
N THR A 112 -11.41 -6.82 -9.36
CA THR A 112 -12.51 -7.57 -8.73
C THR A 112 -12.02 -8.30 -7.47
N TYR A 113 -12.95 -8.59 -6.57
CA TYR A 113 -12.70 -9.42 -5.39
C TYR A 113 -11.97 -10.72 -5.75
N GLN A 114 -12.46 -11.46 -6.74
CA GLN A 114 -11.84 -12.72 -7.18
C GLN A 114 -10.43 -12.53 -7.77
N SER A 115 -10.15 -11.39 -8.41
CA SER A 115 -8.80 -11.10 -8.91
C SER A 115 -7.84 -10.83 -7.77
N VAL A 116 -8.26 -10.10 -6.73
CA VAL A 116 -7.44 -9.85 -5.53
C VAL A 116 -7.26 -11.12 -4.70
N GLN A 117 -8.29 -11.97 -4.56
CA GLN A 117 -8.19 -13.26 -3.88
C GLN A 117 -7.05 -14.14 -4.43
N LYS A 118 -6.76 -14.05 -5.74
CA LYS A 118 -5.67 -14.80 -6.39
C LYS A 118 -4.28 -14.25 -6.11
N GLN A 119 -4.16 -13.05 -5.53
CA GLN A 119 -2.88 -12.40 -5.25
C GLN A 119 -2.49 -12.45 -3.77
N VAL A 120 -3.44 -12.75 -2.88
CA VAL A 120 -3.21 -12.84 -1.43
C VAL A 120 -2.86 -14.26 -1.01
N HIS A 121 -2.35 -14.43 0.21
CA HIS A 121 -2.06 -15.72 0.78
C HIS A 121 -3.35 -16.53 1.04
N ASP A 122 -3.26 -17.85 0.95
CA ASP A 122 -4.39 -18.75 1.23
C ASP A 122 -4.90 -18.63 2.68
N THR A 123 -4.07 -18.10 3.59
CA THR A 123 -4.39 -17.82 4.99
C THR A 123 -5.08 -16.47 5.21
N ALA A 124 -5.22 -15.64 4.17
CA ALA A 124 -5.86 -14.33 4.27
C ALA A 124 -7.31 -14.46 4.74
N VAL A 125 -7.74 -13.52 5.60
CA VAL A 125 -9.14 -13.44 6.02
C VAL A 125 -9.96 -12.88 4.87
N GLN A 126 -10.96 -13.63 4.42
CA GLN A 126 -11.74 -13.31 3.24
C GLN A 126 -13.24 -13.39 3.56
N ARG A 127 -13.99 -12.33 3.27
CA ARG A 127 -15.45 -12.28 3.45
C ARG A 127 -16.09 -11.54 2.29
N ALA A 128 -17.16 -12.12 1.75
CA ALA A 128 -18.04 -11.46 0.79
C ALA A 128 -19.48 -11.57 1.30
N HIS A 129 -20.22 -10.47 1.23
CA HIS A 129 -21.62 -10.39 1.60
C HIS A 129 -22.42 -9.85 0.42
N TYR A 130 -23.50 -10.56 0.07
CA TYR A 130 -24.39 -10.19 -1.01
C TYR A 130 -25.78 -9.94 -0.46
N ASN A 131 -26.34 -8.77 -0.76
CA ASN A 131 -27.67 -8.36 -0.34
C ASN A 131 -28.32 -7.51 -1.43
N ASP A 132 -29.47 -7.98 -1.93
CA ASP A 132 -30.18 -7.34 -3.05
C ASP A 132 -30.89 -6.03 -2.68
N VAL A 133 -30.89 -5.67 -1.38
CA VAL A 133 -31.51 -4.44 -0.85
C VAL A 133 -30.45 -3.42 -0.44
N THR A 134 -29.51 -3.80 0.43
CA THR A 134 -28.54 -2.87 1.04
C THR A 134 -27.23 -2.74 0.27
N GLY A 135 -27.04 -3.53 -0.78
CA GLY A 135 -25.78 -3.57 -1.53
C GLY A 135 -24.85 -4.70 -1.10
N ASN A 136 -23.87 -4.98 -1.94
CA ASN A 136 -22.89 -6.05 -1.72
C ASN A 136 -21.56 -5.47 -1.29
N THR A 137 -20.91 -6.14 -0.34
CA THR A 137 -19.61 -5.74 0.20
C THR A 137 -18.64 -6.92 0.24
N GLY A 138 -17.35 -6.62 0.19
CA GLY A 138 -16.29 -7.60 0.34
C GLY A 138 -15.16 -7.05 1.17
N TYR A 139 -14.43 -7.94 1.80
CA TYR A 139 -13.27 -7.65 2.63
C TYR A 139 -12.24 -8.76 2.48
N ILE A 140 -10.99 -8.37 2.23
CA ILE A 140 -9.83 -9.26 2.27
C ILE A 140 -8.79 -8.60 3.18
N ALA A 141 -8.28 -9.31 4.16
CA ALA A 141 -7.15 -8.88 4.96
C ALA A 141 -6.05 -9.93 4.95
N ASP A 142 -4.85 -9.48 4.61
CA ASP A 142 -3.66 -10.30 4.55
C ASP A 142 -2.50 -9.59 5.25
N GLY A 143 -2.20 -10.06 6.46
CA GLY A 143 -1.22 -9.43 7.35
C GLY A 143 -1.56 -7.96 7.62
N LYS A 144 -0.71 -7.06 7.11
CA LYS A 144 -0.78 -5.61 7.32
C LYS A 144 -1.52 -4.85 6.22
N VAL A 145 -2.06 -5.57 5.23
CA VAL A 145 -2.80 -4.97 4.12
C VAL A 145 -4.23 -5.46 4.16
N SER A 146 -5.18 -4.56 3.97
CA SER A 146 -6.58 -4.93 3.76
C SER A 146 -7.20 -4.19 2.59
N TYR A 147 -8.19 -4.85 2.00
CA TYR A 147 -8.86 -4.47 0.77
C TYR A 147 -10.36 -4.52 1.00
N GLN A 148 -11.05 -3.43 0.68
CA GLN A 148 -12.51 -3.35 0.79
C GLN A 148 -13.15 -3.20 -0.57
N PHE A 149 -14.25 -3.91 -0.76
CA PHE A 149 -14.93 -4.05 -2.03
C PHE A 149 -16.39 -3.66 -1.90
N ALA A 150 -16.94 -3.10 -2.96
CA ALA A 150 -18.34 -2.75 -3.05
C ALA A 150 -18.88 -3.02 -4.46
N THR A 151 -20.18 -2.85 -4.64
CA THR A 151 -20.84 -2.88 -5.94
C THR A 151 -21.51 -1.53 -6.18
N PRO A 152 -21.58 -1.05 -7.43
CA PRO A 152 -22.27 0.21 -7.75
C PRO A 152 -23.79 0.11 -7.54
N HIS A 153 -24.34 -1.10 -7.58
CA HIS A 153 -25.76 -1.35 -7.41
C HIS A 153 -26.01 -2.69 -6.68
N PRO A 154 -27.05 -2.82 -5.82
CA PRO A 154 -27.30 -4.07 -5.07
C PRO A 154 -27.50 -5.34 -5.91
N LYS A 155 -28.00 -5.17 -7.14
CA LYS A 155 -28.18 -6.28 -8.09
C LYS A 155 -26.89 -6.72 -8.78
N ASP A 156 -25.84 -5.90 -8.77
CA ASP A 156 -24.55 -6.27 -9.34
C ASP A 156 -23.90 -7.32 -8.43
N LYS A 157 -23.28 -8.35 -9.01
CA LYS A 157 -22.60 -9.42 -8.26
C LYS A 157 -21.09 -9.30 -8.35
N GLN A 158 -20.56 -8.32 -9.06
CA GLN A 158 -19.13 -8.11 -9.22
C GLN A 158 -18.62 -7.07 -8.20
N LEU A 159 -18.10 -7.55 -7.08
CA LEU A 159 -17.41 -6.74 -6.08
C LEU A 159 -16.11 -6.14 -6.67
N LYS A 160 -15.99 -4.81 -6.62
CA LYS A 160 -14.86 -4.01 -7.09
C LYS A 160 -14.13 -3.38 -5.92
N LEU A 161 -12.79 -3.44 -5.96
CA LEU A 161 -11.93 -2.80 -4.96
C LEU A 161 -12.17 -1.29 -4.98
N TYR A 162 -12.34 -0.70 -3.80
CA TYR A 162 -12.51 0.74 -3.65
C TYR A 162 -11.71 1.32 -2.49
N ARG A 163 -11.15 0.49 -1.62
CA ARG A 163 -10.31 0.96 -0.53
C ARG A 163 -9.19 -0.01 -0.24
N ILE A 164 -8.00 0.55 -0.02
CA ILE A 164 -6.81 -0.16 0.42
C ILE A 164 -6.37 0.48 1.74
N ASP A 165 -6.13 -0.34 2.75
CA ASP A 165 -5.55 0.05 4.02
C ASP A 165 -4.22 -0.69 4.21
N LEU A 166 -3.19 0.04 4.58
CA LEU A 166 -1.83 -0.46 4.81
C LEU A 166 -1.35 -0.03 6.20
N GLU A 167 -0.86 -0.98 7.00
CA GLU A 167 -0.46 -0.80 8.40
C GLU A 167 1.03 -1.09 8.64
N ALA A 168 1.55 -0.61 9.77
CA ALA A 168 2.97 -0.69 10.16
C ALA A 168 3.42 -2.05 10.69
#